data_AF-A0AA91KLL0-F1
#
_entry.id   AF-A0AA91KLL0-F1
#
_cell.length_a   1.000
_cell.length_b   1.000
_cell.length_c   1.000
_cell.angle_alpha   90.00
_cell.angle_beta   90.00
_cell.angle_gamma   90.00
#
_symmetry.space_group_name_H-M   'P 1'
#
loop_
_entity.id
_entity.type
_entity.pdbx_description
1 polymer ?
#
loop_
_entity_poly.entity_id
_entity_poly.type
_entity_poly.pdbx_seq_one_letter_code
_entity_poly.pdbx_strand_id
1 'polypeptide(L)' 'MSELHTDNIETALKAFMADHPGKLTREQAIAAILENWFTTHGYLPTQQEGTRPENLDASNDD' A
#
# COMPACT_ATOMS: atom_id res chain seq x y z
N MET A 1 6.72 29.49 4.07
CA MET A 1 7.45 28.20 4.01
C MET A 1 6.59 27.02 3.52
N SER A 2 5.36 27.23 2.99
CA SER A 2 4.47 26.12 2.60
C SER A 2 4.32 25.88 1.10
N GLU A 3 4.58 26.88 0.25
CA GLU A 3 4.29 26.77 -1.19
C GLU A 3 5.34 25.95 -1.96
N LEU A 4 6.61 26.06 -1.57
CA LEU A 4 7.72 25.30 -2.18
C LEU A 4 7.62 23.79 -1.94
N HIS A 5 7.04 23.36 -0.80
CA HIS A 5 6.89 21.94 -0.50
C HIS A 5 5.77 21.30 -1.33
N THR A 6 4.70 22.05 -1.61
CA THR A 6 3.56 21.57 -2.38
C THR A 6 3.94 21.29 -3.84
N ASP A 7 4.72 22.17 -4.47
CA ASP A 7 5.11 22.02 -5.87
C ASP A 7 6.04 20.80 -6.10
N ASN A 8 6.95 20.57 -5.15
CA ASN A 8 7.84 19.40 -5.17
C ASN A 8 7.07 18.09 -5.01
N ILE A 9 6.04 18.06 -4.16
CA ILE A 9 5.21 16.86 -3.94
C ILE A 9 4.36 16.57 -5.20
N GLU A 10 3.76 17.58 -5.81
CA GLU A 10 2.97 17.41 -7.04
C GLU A 10 3.84 16.93 -8.21
N THR A 11 5.05 17.46 -8.33
CA THR A 11 6.03 16.99 -9.32
C THR A 11 6.44 15.54 -9.09
N ALA A 12 6.73 15.17 -7.83
CA ALA A 12 7.06 13.79 -7.47
C ALA A 12 5.91 12.81 -7.74
N LEU A 13 4.66 13.21 -7.44
CA LEU A 13 3.47 12.41 -7.72
C LEU A 13 3.27 12.21 -9.22
N LYS A 14 3.47 13.25 -10.04
CA LYS A 14 3.40 13.13 -11.51
C LYS A 14 4.47 12.19 -12.05
N ALA A 15 5.70 12.26 -11.56
CA ALA A 15 6.76 11.33 -11.93
C ALA A 15 6.40 9.89 -11.54
N PHE A 16 5.86 9.68 -10.34
CA PHE A 16 5.41 8.37 -9.88
C PHE A 16 4.28 7.79 -10.76
N MET A 17 3.29 8.61 -11.13
CA MET A 17 2.19 8.20 -12.03
C MET A 17 2.70 7.87 -13.44
N ALA A 18 3.70 8.58 -13.95
CA ALA A 18 4.30 8.29 -15.25
C ALA A 18 5.04 6.93 -15.27
N ASP A 19 5.65 6.55 -14.14
CA ASP A 19 6.38 5.29 -13.98
C ASP A 19 5.46 4.09 -13.67
N HIS A 20 4.24 4.35 -13.17
CA HIS A 20 3.27 3.32 -12.77
C HIS A 20 2.00 3.35 -13.64
N PRO A 21 2.02 2.72 -14.83
CA PRO A 21 0.84 2.63 -15.68
C PRO A 21 -0.31 1.93 -14.93
N GLY A 22 -1.46 2.60 -14.83
CA GLY A 22 -2.66 2.11 -14.13
C GLY A 22 -3.05 2.91 -12.88
N LYS A 23 -2.17 3.77 -12.35
CA LYS A 23 -2.49 4.74 -11.28
C LYS A 23 -2.76 6.10 -11.91
N LEU A 24 -4.01 6.34 -12.29
CA LEU A 24 -4.40 7.50 -13.12
C LEU A 24 -4.76 8.73 -12.29
N THR A 25 -5.02 8.56 -10.99
CA THR A 25 -5.39 9.67 -10.11
C THR A 25 -4.35 9.89 -9.01
N ARG A 26 -4.31 11.14 -8.53
CA ARG A 26 -3.49 11.54 -7.39
C ARG A 26 -3.76 10.69 -6.15
N GLU A 27 -5.03 10.39 -5.88
CA GLU A 27 -5.44 9.58 -4.74
C GLU A 27 -4.92 8.15 -4.88
N GLN A 28 -4.97 7.55 -6.07
CA GLN A 28 -4.42 6.22 -6.33
C GLN A 28 -2.89 6.18 -6.18
N ALA A 29 -2.20 7.23 -6.63
CA ALA A 29 -0.76 7.35 -6.45
C ALA A 29 -0.39 7.41 -4.96
N ILE A 30 -1.07 8.27 -4.20
CA ILE A 30 -0.85 8.42 -2.76
C ILE A 30 -1.17 7.12 -2.01
N ALA A 31 -2.32 6.50 -2.30
CA ALA A 31 -2.72 5.25 -1.68
C ALA A 31 -1.65 4.17 -1.88
N ALA A 32 -1.16 4.00 -3.11
CA ALA A 32 -0.15 2.99 -3.40
C ALA A 32 1.21 3.29 -2.74
N ILE A 33 1.60 4.55 -2.63
CA ILE A 33 2.83 4.96 -1.91
C ILE A 33 2.69 4.60 -0.43
N LEU A 34 1.55 4.94 0.17
CA LEU A 34 1.27 4.65 1.58
C LEU A 34 1.18 3.13 1.83
N GLU A 35 0.45 2.39 1.00
CA GLU A 35 0.37 0.94 1.08
C GLU A 35 1.76 0.30 1.03
N ASN A 36 2.59 0.67 0.06
CA ASN A 36 3.96 0.16 -0.04
C ASN A 36 4.78 0.49 1.22
N TRP A 37 4.67 1.71 1.74
CA TRP A 37 5.36 2.12 2.96
C TRP A 37 4.91 1.31 4.17
N PHE A 38 3.60 1.22 4.43
CA PHE A 38 3.05 0.47 5.56
C PHE A 38 3.40 -1.02 5.47
N THR A 39 3.35 -1.57 4.26
CA THR A 39 3.74 -2.95 3.97
C THR A 39 5.22 -3.20 4.26
N THR A 40 6.10 -2.32 3.79
CA THR A 40 7.56 -2.42 4.02
C THR A 40 7.93 -2.29 5.50
N HIS A 41 7.16 -1.52 6.27
CA HIS A 41 7.41 -1.28 7.69
C HIS A 41 6.62 -2.23 8.60
N GLY A 42 5.93 -3.23 8.04
CA GLY A 42 5.21 -4.25 8.80
C GLY A 42 3.91 -3.78 9.46
N TYR A 43 3.39 -2.60 9.09
CA TYR A 43 2.11 -2.08 9.57
C TYR A 43 0.92 -2.60 8.75
N LEU A 44 1.15 -2.97 7.48
CA LEU A 44 0.16 -3.65 6.66
C LEU A 44 0.60 -5.11 6.46
N PRO A 45 -0.24 -6.10 6.76
CA PRO A 45 0.07 -7.49 6.46
C PRO A 45 0.15 -7.69 4.93
N THR A 46 1.31 -8.11 4.43
CA THR A 46 1.55 -8.47 3.02
C THR A 46 0.79 -9.73 2.60
N GLN A 47 0.61 -10.67 3.54
CA GLN A 47 0.19 -12.04 3.25
C GLN A 47 -0.06 -12.86 4.53
N GLN A 48 -0.69 -12.23 5.53
CA GLN A 48 -1.18 -12.97 6.70
C GLN A 48 -2.69 -12.94 6.67
N GLU A 49 -3.28 -13.68 5.73
CA GLU A 49 -4.58 -14.27 5.97
C GLU A 49 -4.36 -15.31 7.07
N GLY A 50 -4.50 -14.91 8.33
CA GLY A 50 -4.63 -15.88 9.40
C GLY A 50 -5.77 -16.82 9.01
N THR A 51 -5.49 -18.12 8.94
CA THR A 51 -6.50 -19.12 8.64
C THR A 51 -7.66 -18.88 9.60
N ARG A 52 -8.84 -18.56 9.06
CA ARG A 52 -10.01 -18.33 9.90
C ARG A 52 -10.24 -19.58 10.74
N PRO A 53 -10.63 -19.46 12.02
CA PRO A 53 -10.79 -20.61 12.89
C PRO A 53 -11.78 -21.64 12.36
N GLU A 54 -12.72 -21.24 11.50
CA GLU A 54 -13.63 -22.11 10.76
C GLU A 54 -12.95 -23.01 9.70
N ASN A 55 -11.73 -22.67 9.25
CA ASN A 55 -10.89 -23.43 8.32
C ASN A 55 -9.72 -24.14 9.02
N LEU A 56 -9.57 -24.00 10.34
CA LEU A 56 -8.73 -24.88 11.14
C LEU A 56 -9.51 -26.17 11.33
N ASP A 57 -9.60 -27.00 10.28
CA ASP A 57 -10.15 -28.34 10.41
C ASP A 57 -9.30 -29.09 11.44
N ALA A 58 -9.94 -29.45 12.54
CA ALA A 58 -9.35 -30.09 13.70
C ALA A 58 -9.02 -31.57 13.40
N SER A 59 -8.22 -31.83 12.36
CA SER A 59 -7.65 -33.15 12.05
C SER A 59 -6.50 -33.51 13.02
N ASN A 60 -6.69 -33.27 14.30
CA ASN A 60 -5.83 -33.80 15.36
C ASN A 60 -6.66 -34.74 16.22
N ASP A 61 -7.13 -35.83 15.59
CA ASP A 61 -7.85 -36.96 16.20
C ASP A 61 -7.04 -38.25 15.97
N ASP A 62 -5.76 -38.24 16.32
CA ASP A 62 -4.92 -39.45 16.45
C ASP A 62 -4.08 -39.36 17.74
#